data_AF-A0A7Z9IXV5-F1
#
_entry.id   AF-A0A7Z9IXV5-F1
#
_cell.length_a   1.000
_cell.length_b   1.000
_cell.length_c   1.000
_cell.angle_alpha   90.00
_cell.angle_beta   90.00
_cell.angle_gamma   90.00
#
_symmetry.space_group_name_H-M   'P 1'
#
loop_
_entity.id
_entity.type
_entity.pdbx_description
1 polymer ?
#
loop_
_entity_poly.entity_id
_entity_poly.type
_entity_poly.pdbx_seq_one_letter_code
_entity_poly.pdbx_strand_id
1 'polypeptide(L)'
;YYPNGHHFKDKRPNIENRPGALWEIEGTFPGMEHYEALFRERYGVKADRALDLASSEPVNINVFPNLHILGNHVQVTQPISYNETDTTWYGTAVVDDDGELSGAVDDINTIRMRTQEAFPNFGEVDDLANFEQIQAGLAAEEDEWVYMHRGLGIKDRITEEDGVFTAPATDEVFMREYMKVYKNLMTSTPNIAITREV
;
A
#
# COMPACT_ATOMS: atom_id res chain seq x y z
N TYR A 1 -0.58 12.08 -6.17
CA TYR A 1 0.31 11.46 -7.17
C TYR A 1 1.52 12.34 -7.30
N TYR A 2 2.72 11.77 -7.21
CA TYR A 2 3.96 12.51 -7.10
C TYR A 2 4.76 12.42 -8.40
N PRO A 3 5.74 13.33 -8.60
CA PRO A 3 6.70 13.22 -9.70
C PRO A 3 7.35 11.84 -9.79
N ASN A 4 7.91 11.50 -10.95
CA ASN A 4 8.62 10.23 -11.20
C ASN A 4 7.75 8.97 -11.04
N GLY A 5 6.42 9.10 -11.14
CA GLY A 5 5.51 7.96 -11.20
C GLY A 5 5.15 7.38 -9.82
N HIS A 6 5.55 8.05 -8.74
CA HIS A 6 5.18 7.63 -7.39
C HIS A 6 3.70 7.95 -7.10
N HIS A 7 3.06 7.09 -6.33
CA HIS A 7 1.65 7.20 -5.98
C HIS A 7 1.47 7.11 -4.47
N PHE A 8 0.52 7.88 -3.96
CA PHE A 8 0.11 7.87 -2.56
C PHE A 8 -1.42 7.97 -2.51
N LYS A 9 -2.03 7.03 -1.81
CA LYS A 9 -3.45 7.01 -1.50
C LYS A 9 -3.60 7.05 0.01
N ASP A 10 -4.15 8.16 0.50
CA ASP A 10 -4.42 8.35 1.92
C ASP A 10 -5.92 8.23 2.19
N LYS A 11 -6.32 7.24 2.99
CA LYS A 11 -7.71 7.09 3.44
C LYS A 11 -7.89 7.46 4.92
N ARG A 12 -6.83 7.83 5.63
CA ARG A 12 -6.88 8.18 7.06
C ARG A 12 -7.83 9.33 7.38
N PRO A 13 -8.04 10.35 6.51
CA PRO A 13 -9.05 11.38 6.74
C PRO A 13 -10.49 10.85 6.88
N ASN A 14 -10.77 9.61 6.46
CA ASN A 14 -12.08 8.98 6.63
C ASN A 14 -12.22 8.23 7.96
N ILE A 15 -11.18 8.23 8.80
CA ILE A 15 -11.15 7.56 10.09
C ILE A 15 -11.26 8.61 11.19
N GLU A 16 -11.99 8.29 12.24
CA GLU A 16 -12.08 9.16 13.42
C GLU A 16 -10.69 9.35 14.05
N ASN A 17 -10.33 10.60 14.34
CA ASN A 17 -9.07 10.92 15.00
C ASN A 17 -9.17 10.68 16.52
N ARG A 18 -9.17 9.40 16.92
CA ARG A 18 -9.15 8.97 18.31
C ARG A 18 -8.43 7.62 18.48
N PRO A 19 -7.91 7.32 19.68
CA PRO A 19 -7.40 5.99 19.98
C PRO A 19 -8.48 4.91 19.74
N GLY A 20 -8.07 3.79 19.15
CA GLY A 20 -8.89 2.61 18.88
C GLY A 20 -9.66 2.67 17.56
N ALA A 21 -9.68 3.83 16.88
CA ALA A 21 -10.45 3.98 15.65
C ALA A 21 -9.90 3.14 14.49
N LEU A 22 -8.59 2.86 14.46
CA LEU A 22 -8.03 1.94 13.46
C LEU A 22 -8.37 0.50 13.80
N TRP A 23 -8.28 0.14 15.08
CA TRP A 23 -8.60 -1.21 15.54
C TRP A 23 -10.07 -1.59 15.31
N GLU A 24 -11.01 -0.68 15.53
CA GLU A 24 -12.44 -0.93 15.36
C GLU A 24 -12.85 -1.30 13.93
N ILE A 25 -12.10 -0.84 12.93
CA ILE A 25 -12.35 -1.14 11.52
C ILE A 25 -11.43 -2.25 10.98
N GLU A 26 -10.57 -2.80 11.83
CA GLU A 26 -9.62 -3.83 11.44
C GLU A 26 -10.36 -5.11 11.02
N GLY A 27 -9.80 -5.81 10.04
CA GLY A 27 -10.36 -7.08 9.59
C GLY A 27 -10.33 -8.12 10.71
N THR A 28 -11.38 -8.94 10.80
CA THR A 28 -11.40 -10.00 11.81
C THR A 28 -10.39 -11.09 11.48
N PHE A 29 -9.66 -11.56 12.50
CA PHE A 29 -8.73 -12.68 12.38
C PHE A 29 -8.82 -13.60 13.60
N PRO A 30 -8.39 -14.88 13.47
CA PRO A 30 -8.48 -15.84 14.55
C PRO A 30 -7.81 -15.35 15.85
N GLY A 31 -8.57 -15.30 16.94
CA GLY A 31 -8.09 -14.92 18.26
C GLY A 31 -8.09 -13.43 18.56
N MET A 32 -8.61 -12.59 17.66
CA MET A 32 -8.68 -11.13 17.83
C MET A 32 -9.33 -10.72 19.17
N GLU A 33 -10.44 -11.36 19.57
CA GLU A 33 -11.17 -11.03 20.80
C GLU A 33 -10.37 -11.37 22.06
N HIS A 34 -9.60 -12.47 22.02
CA HIS A 34 -8.73 -12.86 23.12
C HIS A 34 -7.59 -11.85 23.30
N TYR A 35 -6.96 -11.46 22.20
CA TYR A 35 -5.88 -10.49 22.21
C TYR A 35 -6.35 -9.10 22.64
N GLU A 36 -7.53 -8.68 22.18
CA GLU A 36 -8.13 -7.44 22.65
C GLU A 36 -8.35 -7.47 24.16
N ALA A 37 -8.98 -8.52 24.70
CA ALA A 37 -9.19 -8.66 26.14
C ALA A 37 -7.86 -8.62 26.92
N LEU A 38 -6.84 -9.32 26.44
CA LEU A 38 -5.51 -9.35 27.05
C LEU A 38 -4.85 -7.96 27.05
N PHE A 39 -4.98 -7.20 25.96
CA PHE A 39 -4.47 -5.84 25.86
C PHE A 39 -5.18 -4.90 26.82
N ARG A 40 -6.51 -5.00 26.92
CA ARG A 40 -7.30 -4.19 27.85
C ARG A 40 -6.91 -4.48 29.30
N GLU A 41 -6.71 -5.75 29.65
CA GLU A 41 -6.27 -6.17 30.99
C GLU A 41 -4.87 -5.64 31.32
N ARG A 42 -3.92 -5.78 30.39
CA ARG A 42 -2.50 -5.46 30.62
C ARG A 42 -2.20 -3.97 30.53
N TYR A 43 -2.84 -3.26 29.61
CA TYR A 43 -2.49 -1.88 29.26
C TYR A 43 -3.56 -0.84 29.65
N GLY A 44 -4.76 -1.28 30.06
CA GLY A 44 -5.83 -0.40 30.51
C GLY A 44 -6.14 0.70 29.49
N VAL A 45 -6.02 1.96 29.93
CA VAL A 45 -6.29 3.14 29.09
C VAL A 45 -5.35 3.30 27.88
N LYS A 46 -4.21 2.59 27.86
CA LYS A 46 -3.27 2.62 26.73
C LYS A 46 -3.58 1.56 25.66
N ALA A 47 -4.50 0.64 25.94
CA ALA A 47 -4.79 -0.49 25.06
C ALA A 47 -5.24 -0.07 23.66
N ASP A 48 -6.12 0.94 23.54
CA ASP A 48 -6.60 1.44 22.24
C ASP A 48 -5.44 1.89 21.34
N ARG A 49 -4.52 2.67 21.89
CA ARG A 49 -3.37 3.16 21.15
C ARG A 49 -2.43 2.02 20.74
N ALA A 50 -2.26 1.02 21.62
CA ALA A 50 -1.44 -0.15 21.33
C ALA A 50 -2.09 -1.03 20.24
N LEU A 51 -3.41 -1.19 20.26
CA LEU A 51 -4.16 -1.92 19.25
C LEU A 51 -4.14 -1.21 17.89
N ASP A 52 -4.25 0.13 17.86
CA ASP A 52 -4.07 0.91 16.63
C ASP A 52 -2.68 0.70 15.99
N LEU A 53 -1.63 0.50 16.81
CA LEU A 53 -0.29 0.18 16.31
C LEU A 53 -0.18 -1.25 15.76
N ALA A 54 -1.08 -2.16 16.16
CA ALA A 54 -1.16 -3.50 15.59
C ALA A 54 -2.01 -3.54 14.30
N SER A 55 -2.89 -2.56 14.11
CA SER A 55 -3.72 -2.40 12.92
C SER A 55 -2.95 -2.04 11.64
N SER A 56 -3.60 -2.27 10.51
CA SER A 56 -3.15 -1.83 9.20
C SER A 56 -3.59 -0.38 8.94
N GLU A 57 -2.61 0.52 8.78
CA GLU A 57 -2.91 1.90 8.42
C GLU A 57 -3.44 1.96 6.98
N PRO A 58 -4.53 2.69 6.67
CA PRO A 58 -5.18 2.62 5.36
C PRO A 58 -4.50 3.54 4.34
N VAL A 59 -3.20 3.33 4.17
CA VAL A 59 -2.30 4.05 3.29
C VAL A 59 -1.73 3.10 2.26
N ASN A 60 -1.74 3.52 1.00
CA ASN A 60 -1.06 2.81 -0.09
C ASN A 60 -0.06 3.76 -0.73
N ILE A 61 1.23 3.44 -0.64
CA ILE A 61 2.31 4.16 -1.32
C ILE A 61 2.90 3.21 -2.36
N ASN A 62 3.01 3.66 -3.61
CA ASN A 62 3.76 2.96 -4.65
C ASN A 62 4.94 3.83 -5.03
N VAL A 63 6.14 3.32 -4.77
CA VAL A 63 7.39 3.87 -5.23
C VAL A 63 7.73 3.18 -6.54
N PHE A 64 7.55 3.91 -7.65
CA PHE A 64 7.98 3.47 -8.97
C PHE A 64 9.43 2.90 -8.95
N PRO A 65 9.71 1.76 -9.61
CA PRO A 65 8.75 0.99 -10.42
C PRO A 65 7.98 -0.10 -9.66
N ASN A 66 8.51 -0.62 -8.56
CA ASN A 66 8.05 -1.94 -8.07
C ASN A 66 8.13 -2.13 -6.56
N LEU A 67 8.15 -1.03 -5.80
CA LEU A 67 8.14 -1.04 -4.35
C LEU A 67 6.82 -0.47 -3.85
N HIS A 68 6.12 -1.22 -3.00
CA HIS A 68 4.80 -0.88 -2.49
C HIS A 68 4.84 -0.88 -0.96
N ILE A 69 4.18 0.08 -0.33
CA ILE A 69 3.98 0.15 1.11
C ILE A 69 2.47 0.20 1.34
N LEU A 70 1.95 -0.86 1.97
CA LEU A 70 0.53 -1.12 2.12
C LEU A 70 0.26 -1.31 3.61
N GLY A 71 -0.19 -0.24 4.26
CA GLY A 71 -0.38 -0.19 5.71
C GLY A 71 0.86 -0.65 6.47
N ASN A 72 0.80 -1.84 7.05
CA ASN A 72 1.85 -2.44 7.86
C ASN A 72 2.82 -3.36 7.11
N HIS A 73 2.83 -3.36 5.77
CA HIS A 73 3.75 -4.18 4.98
C HIS A 73 4.51 -3.38 3.93
N VAL A 74 5.67 -3.92 3.58
CA VAL A 74 6.39 -3.59 2.36
C VAL A 74 6.25 -4.75 1.38
N GLN A 75 5.88 -4.47 0.14
CA GLN A 75 5.78 -5.44 -0.94
C GLN A 75 6.74 -5.05 -2.06
N VAL A 76 7.50 -6.01 -2.57
CA VAL A 76 8.42 -5.83 -3.69
C VAL A 76 8.03 -6.78 -4.80
N THR A 77 7.79 -6.23 -5.99
CA THR A 77 7.31 -6.95 -7.17
C THR A 77 8.48 -7.13 -8.14
N GLN A 78 9.07 -8.32 -8.19
CA GLN A 78 10.27 -8.61 -8.98
C GLN A 78 9.90 -9.24 -10.33
N PRO A 79 10.14 -8.55 -11.46
CA PRO A 79 9.88 -9.14 -12.76
C PRO A 79 10.86 -10.29 -13.03
N ILE A 80 10.33 -11.47 -13.38
CA ILE A 80 11.12 -12.63 -13.82
C ILE A 80 11.15 -12.68 -15.34
N SER A 81 9.99 -12.44 -15.97
CA SER A 81 9.81 -12.34 -17.41
C SER A 81 8.70 -11.33 -17.72
N TYR A 82 8.27 -11.22 -18.98
CA TYR A 82 7.15 -10.34 -19.35
C TYR A 82 5.78 -10.88 -18.89
N ASN A 83 5.69 -12.15 -18.48
CA ASN A 83 4.45 -12.80 -18.04
C ASN A 83 4.60 -13.52 -16.69
N GLU A 84 5.70 -13.28 -15.97
CA GLU A 84 5.98 -13.91 -14.69
C GLU A 84 6.65 -12.91 -13.75
N THR A 85 6.15 -12.87 -12.52
CA THR A 85 6.61 -11.95 -11.47
C THR A 85 6.64 -12.69 -10.15
N ASP A 86 7.68 -12.45 -9.36
CA ASP A 86 7.77 -12.89 -7.98
C ASP A 86 7.46 -11.71 -7.07
N THR A 87 6.59 -11.90 -6.08
CA THR A 87 6.18 -10.86 -5.15
C THR A 87 6.58 -11.27 -3.75
N THR A 88 7.41 -10.45 -3.09
CA THR A 88 7.82 -10.67 -1.70
C THR A 88 7.15 -9.67 -0.79
N TRP A 89 6.54 -10.15 0.30
CA TRP A 89 6.00 -9.33 1.38
C TRP A 89 6.91 -9.36 2.60
N TYR A 90 7.19 -8.18 3.13
CA TYR A 90 7.92 -7.97 4.36
C TYR A 90 6.97 -7.37 5.40
N GLY A 91 6.74 -8.13 6.46
CA GLY A 91 6.06 -7.63 7.64
C GLY A 91 6.90 -6.54 8.32
N THR A 92 6.26 -5.48 8.78
CA THR A 92 6.94 -4.43 9.56
C THR A 92 6.73 -4.64 11.06
N ALA A 93 7.76 -4.37 11.85
CA ALA A 93 7.67 -4.36 13.30
C ALA A 93 7.67 -2.92 13.82
N VAL A 94 6.96 -2.69 14.92
CA VAL A 94 7.10 -1.48 15.73
C VAL A 94 8.41 -1.59 16.51
N VAL A 95 9.16 -0.50 16.55
CA VAL A 95 10.40 -0.35 17.32
C VAL A 95 10.13 0.64 18.44
N ASP A 96 10.54 0.29 19.66
CA ASP A 96 10.33 1.08 20.89
C ASP A 96 11.64 1.23 21.67
N ASP A 97 12.68 1.72 20.98
CA ASP A 97 14.03 1.86 21.56
C ASP A 97 14.05 2.80 22.77
N ASP A 98 13.15 3.79 22.79
CA ASP A 98 13.00 4.78 23.87
C ASP A 98 12.03 4.33 24.99
N GLY A 99 11.41 3.16 24.86
CA GLY A 99 10.52 2.56 25.88
C GLY A 99 9.19 3.30 26.10
N GLU A 100 8.72 4.05 25.11
CA GLU A 100 7.48 4.83 25.16
C GLU A 100 6.24 3.93 25.29
N LEU A 101 6.32 2.70 24.77
CA LEU A 101 5.22 1.74 24.81
C LEU A 101 5.18 0.93 26.11
N SER A 102 6.04 1.24 27.10
CA SER A 102 6.01 0.63 28.43
C SER A 102 6.09 -0.91 28.39
N GLY A 103 6.85 -1.47 27.44
CA GLY A 103 7.00 -2.91 27.25
C GLY A 103 5.90 -3.57 26.39
N ALA A 104 4.97 -2.78 25.82
CA ALA A 104 3.90 -3.33 24.98
C ALA A 104 4.35 -3.77 23.58
N VAL A 105 5.56 -3.41 23.16
CA VAL A 105 6.07 -3.59 21.79
C VAL A 105 6.03 -5.05 21.33
N ASP A 106 6.37 -6.01 22.20
CA ASP A 106 6.38 -7.44 21.84
C ASP A 106 4.97 -7.98 21.63
N ASP A 107 4.03 -7.60 22.50
CA ASP A 107 2.63 -7.97 22.35
C ASP A 107 2.03 -7.32 21.08
N ILE A 108 2.34 -6.04 20.83
CA ILE A 108 1.90 -5.31 19.64
C ILE A 108 2.39 -6.04 18.39
N ASN A 109 3.68 -6.36 18.32
CA ASN A 109 4.27 -7.04 17.17
C ASN A 109 3.71 -8.46 16.99
N THR A 110 3.36 -9.15 18.08
CA THR A 110 2.69 -10.46 18.03
C THR A 110 1.35 -10.38 17.32
N ILE A 111 0.50 -9.40 17.68
CA ILE A 111 -0.79 -9.19 17.01
C ILE A 111 -0.58 -8.66 15.60
N ARG A 112 0.35 -7.72 15.41
CA ARG A 112 0.64 -7.13 14.10
C ARG A 112 0.96 -8.21 13.08
N MET A 113 1.72 -9.25 13.44
CA MET A 113 1.94 -10.41 12.56
C MET A 113 0.64 -11.14 12.16
N ARG A 114 -0.36 -11.23 13.05
CA ARG A 114 -1.67 -11.83 12.74
C ARG A 114 -2.47 -10.95 11.78
N THR A 115 -2.51 -9.64 12.03
CA THR A 115 -3.12 -8.66 11.12
C THR A 115 -2.46 -8.73 9.74
N GLN A 116 -1.13 -8.88 9.73
CA GLN A 116 -0.34 -8.95 8.52
C GLN A 116 -0.64 -10.18 7.65
N GLU A 117 -0.84 -11.34 8.28
CA GLU A 117 -1.21 -12.56 7.58
C GLU A 117 -2.54 -12.47 6.82
N ALA A 118 -3.46 -11.57 7.20
CA ALA A 118 -4.76 -11.44 6.55
C ALA A 118 -4.64 -11.01 5.08
N PHE A 119 -3.68 -10.13 4.74
CA PHE A 119 -3.59 -9.61 3.37
C PHE A 119 -3.15 -10.69 2.36
N PRO A 120 -2.03 -11.42 2.55
CA PRO A 120 -1.64 -12.50 1.63
C PRO A 120 -2.65 -13.65 1.56
N ASN A 121 -3.37 -13.95 2.66
CA ASN A 121 -4.28 -15.09 2.72
C ASN A 121 -5.71 -14.78 2.28
N PHE A 122 -6.13 -13.51 2.27
CA PHE A 122 -7.51 -13.13 1.96
C PHE A 122 -7.58 -12.04 0.89
N GLY A 123 -6.89 -10.91 1.07
CA GLY A 123 -6.95 -9.78 0.13
C GLY A 123 -6.27 -10.08 -1.20
N GLU A 124 -5.03 -10.58 -1.14
CA GLU A 124 -4.19 -10.80 -2.32
C GLU A 124 -4.74 -11.90 -3.23
N VAL A 125 -5.54 -12.84 -2.71
CA VAL A 125 -6.08 -13.94 -3.52
C VAL A 125 -7.03 -13.42 -4.61
N ASP A 126 -7.85 -12.42 -4.29
CA ASP A 126 -8.73 -11.75 -5.25
C ASP A 126 -7.92 -10.91 -6.26
N ASP A 127 -6.88 -10.23 -5.80
CA ASP A 127 -6.02 -9.40 -6.65
C ASP A 127 -5.19 -10.27 -7.63
N LEU A 128 -4.60 -11.37 -7.16
CA LEU A 128 -3.88 -12.34 -8.00
C LEU A 128 -4.77 -12.92 -9.09
N ALA A 129 -6.01 -13.31 -8.74
CA ALA A 129 -6.95 -13.78 -9.74
C ALA A 129 -7.20 -12.70 -10.82
N ASN A 130 -7.38 -11.44 -10.43
CA ASN A 130 -7.53 -10.34 -11.38
C ASN A 130 -6.28 -10.15 -12.25
N PHE A 131 -5.07 -10.20 -11.67
CA PHE A 131 -3.82 -10.02 -12.42
C PHE A 131 -3.59 -11.14 -13.45
N GLU A 132 -3.82 -12.40 -13.07
CA GLU A 132 -3.72 -13.53 -13.98
C GLU A 132 -4.74 -13.45 -15.11
N GLN A 133 -5.98 -13.03 -14.81
CA GLN A 133 -7.00 -12.85 -15.84
C GLN A 133 -6.70 -11.65 -16.75
N ILE A 134 -6.10 -10.57 -16.24
CA ILE A 134 -5.63 -9.45 -17.07
C ILE A 134 -4.56 -9.96 -18.05
N GLN A 135 -3.57 -10.72 -17.58
CA GLN A 135 -2.50 -11.24 -18.43
C GLN A 135 -3.05 -12.20 -19.50
N ALA A 136 -4.00 -13.06 -19.14
CA ALA A 136 -4.69 -13.92 -20.10
C ALA A 136 -5.50 -13.12 -21.13
N GLY A 137 -6.20 -12.06 -20.70
CA GLY A 137 -6.97 -11.19 -21.57
C GLY A 137 -6.11 -10.40 -22.56
N LEU A 138 -4.94 -9.93 -22.13
CA LEU A 138 -3.97 -9.22 -22.97
C LEU A 138 -3.37 -10.11 -24.09
N ALA A 139 -3.57 -11.42 -24.05
CA ALA A 139 -3.17 -12.33 -25.12
C ALA A 139 -4.21 -12.42 -26.27
N ALA A 140 -5.37 -11.77 -26.14
CA ALA A 140 -6.38 -11.73 -27.20
C ALA A 140 -5.93 -10.85 -28.38
N GLU A 141 -6.25 -11.26 -29.61
CA GLU A 141 -5.79 -10.60 -30.85
C GLU A 141 -6.57 -9.34 -31.24
N GLU A 142 -7.72 -9.05 -30.59
CA GLU A 142 -8.69 -8.08 -31.12
C GLU A 142 -8.43 -6.61 -30.75
N ASP A 143 -8.09 -6.31 -29.49
CA ASP A 143 -7.86 -4.93 -29.02
C ASP A 143 -6.60 -4.84 -28.14
N GLU A 144 -5.60 -4.12 -28.65
CA GLU A 144 -4.30 -3.93 -27.98
C GLU A 144 -4.34 -2.80 -26.93
N TRP A 145 -5.47 -2.10 -26.76
CA TRP A 145 -5.53 -0.88 -25.95
C TRP A 145 -6.12 -1.09 -24.55
N VAL A 146 -5.37 -0.66 -23.53
CA VAL A 146 -5.87 -0.51 -22.15
C VAL A 146 -6.28 0.94 -21.92
N TYR A 147 -7.58 1.17 -21.72
CA TYR A 147 -8.13 2.51 -21.55
C TYR A 147 -8.01 3.02 -20.10
N MET A 148 -7.25 4.11 -19.90
CA MET A 148 -7.04 4.76 -18.59
C MET A 148 -7.72 6.15 -18.53
N HIS A 149 -9.00 6.22 -18.89
CA HIS A 149 -9.71 7.47 -19.17
C HIS A 149 -10.60 7.96 -18.01
N ARG A 150 -10.71 7.21 -16.90
CA ARG A 150 -11.55 7.63 -15.78
C ARG A 150 -11.04 8.93 -15.16
N GLY A 151 -11.94 9.90 -15.04
CA GLY A 151 -11.66 11.26 -14.57
C GLY A 151 -11.05 12.20 -15.61
N LEU A 152 -10.73 11.73 -16.82
CA LEU A 152 -10.11 12.55 -17.86
C LEU A 152 -11.08 13.60 -18.41
N GLY A 153 -10.63 14.85 -18.54
CA GLY A 153 -11.39 15.94 -19.16
C GLY A 153 -12.50 16.54 -18.28
N ILE A 154 -12.66 16.07 -17.04
CA ILE A 154 -13.61 16.65 -16.09
C ILE A 154 -12.99 17.89 -15.47
N LYS A 155 -13.63 19.04 -15.68
CA LYS A 155 -13.18 20.33 -15.15
C LYS A 155 -13.06 20.28 -13.61
N ASP A 156 -12.00 20.86 -13.07
CA ASP A 156 -11.73 21.03 -11.63
C ASP A 156 -11.63 19.73 -10.82
N ARG A 157 -11.58 18.55 -11.49
CA ARG A 157 -11.51 17.24 -10.81
C ARG A 157 -10.10 16.85 -10.40
N ILE A 158 -9.11 17.27 -11.18
CA ILE A 158 -7.69 17.02 -10.96
C ILE A 158 -7.03 18.36 -10.70
N THR A 159 -6.33 18.48 -9.59
CA THR A 159 -5.45 19.62 -9.31
C THR A 159 -4.00 19.21 -9.47
N GLU A 160 -3.15 20.17 -9.82
CA GLU A 160 -1.71 19.98 -9.95
C GLU A 160 -1.00 21.16 -9.27
N GLU A 161 -0.03 20.86 -8.43
CA GLU A 161 0.83 21.82 -7.73
C GLU A 161 2.23 21.21 -7.59
N ASP A 162 3.26 21.90 -8.08
CA ASP A 162 4.67 21.45 -8.04
C ASP A 162 4.91 20.01 -8.54
N GLY A 163 4.19 19.60 -9.59
CA GLY A 163 4.25 18.25 -10.15
C GLY A 163 3.51 17.19 -9.33
N VAL A 164 2.83 17.59 -8.25
CA VAL A 164 1.96 16.73 -7.45
C VAL A 164 0.52 16.87 -7.96
N PHE A 165 -0.02 15.78 -8.49
CA PHE A 165 -1.43 15.73 -8.89
C PHE A 165 -2.29 15.20 -7.74
N THR A 166 -3.46 15.80 -7.53
CA THR A 166 -4.48 15.30 -6.60
C THR A 166 -5.77 15.06 -7.36
N ALA A 167 -6.39 13.90 -7.14
CA ALA A 167 -7.66 13.52 -7.73
C ALA A 167 -8.39 12.52 -6.82
N PRO A 168 -9.70 12.28 -7.03
CA PRO A 168 -10.42 11.24 -6.32
C PRO A 168 -9.71 9.88 -6.37
N ALA A 169 -9.86 9.10 -5.29
CA ALA A 169 -9.29 7.76 -5.15
C ALA A 169 -9.76 6.74 -6.20
N THR A 170 -10.81 7.08 -6.96
CA THR A 170 -11.40 6.30 -8.04
C THR A 170 -11.01 6.80 -9.42
N ASP A 171 -10.09 7.75 -9.56
CA ASP A 171 -9.61 8.21 -10.86
C ASP A 171 -8.34 7.47 -11.30
N GLU A 172 -8.06 7.52 -12.62
CA GLU A 172 -6.94 6.81 -13.25
C GLU A 172 -5.78 7.73 -13.62
N VAL A 173 -5.74 8.95 -13.08
CA VAL A 173 -4.62 9.86 -13.31
C VAL A 173 -3.28 9.25 -12.89
N PHE A 174 -3.26 8.41 -11.86
CA PHE A 174 -2.06 7.70 -11.43
C PHE A 174 -1.52 6.74 -12.48
N MET A 175 -2.40 5.97 -13.12
CA MET A 175 -2.01 5.04 -14.17
C MET A 175 -1.43 5.82 -15.35
N ARG A 176 -2.05 6.95 -15.71
CA ARG A 176 -1.55 7.82 -16.78
C ARG A 176 -0.18 8.42 -16.46
N GLU A 177 0.02 8.98 -15.26
CA GLU A 177 1.31 9.55 -14.86
C GLU A 177 2.40 8.46 -14.76
N TYR A 178 2.05 7.28 -14.23
CA TYR A 178 2.94 6.12 -14.19
C TYR A 178 3.39 5.70 -15.59
N MET A 179 2.45 5.54 -16.54
CA MET A 179 2.76 5.14 -17.91
C MET A 179 3.53 6.20 -18.70
N LYS A 180 3.39 7.49 -18.39
CA LYS A 180 4.24 8.54 -18.96
C LYS A 180 5.69 8.38 -18.54
N VAL A 181 5.95 8.10 -17.27
CA VAL A 181 7.31 7.86 -16.76
C VAL A 181 7.88 6.58 -17.37
N TYR A 182 7.11 5.50 -17.40
CA TYR A 182 7.52 4.26 -18.05
C TYR A 182 7.88 4.48 -19.53
N LYS A 183 7.00 5.15 -20.30
CA LYS A 183 7.26 5.49 -21.70
C LYS A 183 8.56 6.27 -21.85
N ASN A 184 8.74 7.32 -21.03
CA ASN A 184 9.95 8.13 -21.07
C ASN A 184 11.20 7.27 -20.85
N LEU A 185 11.22 6.40 -19.85
CA LEU A 185 12.35 5.49 -19.58
C LEU A 185 12.61 4.55 -20.75
N MET A 186 11.57 3.95 -21.33
CA MET A 186 11.71 2.99 -22.42
C MET A 186 12.13 3.64 -23.76
N THR A 187 11.85 4.93 -23.94
CA THR A 187 12.26 5.67 -25.17
C THR A 187 13.53 6.50 -25.00
N SER A 188 14.02 6.67 -23.77
CA SER A 188 15.23 7.43 -23.49
C SER A 188 16.47 6.55 -23.62
N THR A 189 17.62 7.16 -23.91
CA THR A 189 18.91 6.49 -23.74
C THR A 189 19.29 6.54 -22.25
N PRO A 190 19.34 5.41 -21.54
CA PRO A 190 19.59 5.43 -20.11
C PRO A 190 21.02 5.88 -19.82
N ASN A 191 21.17 6.82 -18.90
CA ASN A 191 22.48 7.16 -18.33
C ASN A 191 22.79 6.19 -17.19
N ILE A 192 23.38 5.04 -17.50
CA ILE A 192 23.77 4.00 -16.53
C ILE A 192 25.08 4.31 -15.80
N ALA A 193 25.62 5.53 -15.94
CA ALA A 193 26.80 5.93 -15.21
C ALA A 193 26.48 6.04 -13.70
N ILE A 194 27.29 5.37 -12.87
CA ILE A 194 27.25 5.57 -11.43
C ILE A 194 27.86 6.95 -11.15
N THR A 195 27.02 7.97 -11.05
CA THR A 195 27.44 9.30 -10.58
C THR A 195 27.17 9.40 -9.09
N ARG A 196 28.21 9.61 -8.29
CA ARG A 196 28.01 10.08 -6.92
C ARG A 196 27.75 11.58 -7.00
N GLU A 197 26.68 12.05 -6.38
CA GLU A 197 26.55 13.47 -6.08
C GLU A 197 27.74 13.85 -5.17
N VAL A 198 28.47 14.88 -5.57
CA VAL A 198 29.64 15.42 -4.84
C VAL A 198 29.16 16.53 -3.91
#